data_AF-F9WJI5-F1
#
_entry.id   AF-F9WJI5-F1
#
_cell.length_a   1.000
_cell.length_b   1.000
_cell.length_c   1.000
_cell.angle_alpha   90.00
_cell.angle_beta   90.00
_cell.angle_gamma   90.00
#
_symmetry.space_group_name_H-M   'P 1'
#
loop_
_entity.id
_entity.type
_entity.pdbx_description
1 polymer ?
#
loop_
_entity_poly.entity_id
_entity_poly.type
_entity_poly.pdbx_seq_one_letter_code
_entity_poly.pdbx_strand_id
1 'polypeptide(L)'
;MLKERIDMVGPLPRYVLWSTAMYAHRLRGVKNALELLPSDDFEYYMGMLDNPHKWYEDGTTHKLVKLVRCKANDEFECRNRVTSIYVREEIYRKMLVASIKASKLREILSGAQEKCADLFEIAGLRAFLDKTTVDTLVRHLKYLPRNKERKRQSVLSQRGANGRVPTTLFEFASDGPKRELKTGCLYKPLIPNFPLVDGFFVVEGKGPKTIVLLQITKAKEHHTKKTTVREFRDYMGKVFKSWKRIEGSCSWEIIYIQHVDSTAIKKRQQCASSRDAANDTDLALWDRIHQYQVTLNSDIAAEAISRGTGLLKVQAASDR
;
A
#
# COMPACT_ATOMS: atom_id res chain seq x y z
N MET A 1 25.70 18.95 25.54
CA MET A 1 26.80 19.09 24.56
C MET A 1 27.08 17.79 23.79
N LEU A 2 27.55 16.70 24.40
CA LEU A 2 27.91 15.47 23.65
C LEU A 2 26.73 14.81 22.94
N LYS A 3 25.61 14.63 23.64
CA LYS A 3 24.37 14.05 23.08
C LYS A 3 23.90 14.79 21.83
N GLU A 4 23.85 16.13 21.92
CA GLU A 4 23.49 17.01 20.80
C GLU A 4 24.45 16.84 19.60
N ARG A 5 25.76 16.75 19.84
CA ARG A 5 26.73 16.49 18.76
C ARG A 5 26.46 15.12 18.09
N ILE A 6 26.17 14.09 18.88
CA ILE A 6 25.82 12.75 18.37
C ILE A 6 24.53 12.80 17.54
N ASP A 7 23.52 13.52 18.02
CA ASP A 7 22.22 13.65 17.35
C ASP A 7 22.35 14.35 15.99
N MET A 8 23.29 15.31 15.88
CA MET A 8 23.52 16.08 14.65
C MET A 8 24.42 15.37 13.63
N VAL A 9 25.56 14.81 14.05
CA VAL A 9 26.59 14.28 13.12
C VAL A 9 26.91 12.79 13.26
N GLY A 10 26.25 12.11 14.20
CA GLY A 10 26.41 10.68 14.46
C GLY A 10 27.50 10.37 15.49
N PRO A 11 27.57 9.12 15.99
CA PRO A 11 28.36 8.76 17.18
C PRO A 11 29.87 8.58 16.93
N LEU A 12 30.42 9.09 15.82
CA LEU A 12 31.83 8.88 15.47
C LEU A 12 32.75 9.71 16.38
N PRO A 13 33.58 9.08 17.23
CA PRO A 13 34.33 9.77 18.29
C PRO A 13 35.14 10.98 17.82
N ARG A 14 35.82 10.86 16.68
CA ARG A 14 36.64 11.93 16.07
C ARG A 14 35.89 13.23 15.77
N TYR A 15 34.57 13.20 15.65
CA TYR A 15 33.74 14.38 15.38
C TYR A 15 32.95 14.87 16.58
N VAL A 16 32.68 14.00 17.56
CA VAL A 16 31.87 14.35 18.72
C VAL A 16 32.69 14.64 19.99
N LEU A 17 33.86 14.01 20.15
CA LEU A 17 34.73 14.14 21.32
C LEU A 17 35.91 15.12 21.15
N TRP A 18 36.23 15.52 19.91
CA TRP A 18 37.36 16.43 19.64
C TRP A 18 36.96 17.90 19.81
N SER A 19 37.71 18.81 19.20
CA SER A 19 37.49 20.25 19.24
C SER A 19 36.17 20.68 18.61
N THR A 20 35.66 21.82 19.07
CA THR A 20 34.47 22.49 18.49
C THR A 20 34.66 22.79 17.01
N ALA A 21 35.88 23.12 16.56
CA ALA A 21 36.20 23.33 15.15
C ALA A 21 35.98 22.07 14.30
N MET A 22 36.40 20.89 14.79
CA MET A 22 36.20 19.62 14.11
C MET A 22 34.73 19.23 14.02
N TYR A 23 33.98 19.44 15.11
CA TYR A 23 32.53 19.26 15.11
C TYR A 23 31.84 20.18 14.08
N ALA A 24 32.17 21.47 14.09
CA ALA A 24 31.59 22.46 13.16
C ALA A 24 31.90 22.14 11.69
N HIS A 25 33.13 21.69 11.41
CA HIS A 25 33.52 21.24 10.07
C HIS A 25 32.69 20.02 9.63
N ARG A 26 32.52 19.02 10.50
CA ARG A 26 31.69 17.85 10.18
C ARG A 26 30.22 18.22 9.98
N LEU A 27 29.66 19.07 10.84
CA LEU A 27 28.28 19.54 10.73
C LEU A 27 28.04 20.27 9.41
N ARG A 28 28.97 21.14 8.99
CA ARG A 28 28.92 21.81 7.69
C ARG A 28 28.94 20.81 6.54
N GLY A 29 29.81 19.81 6.61
CA GLY A 29 29.87 18.74 5.62
C GLY A 29 28.56 17.93 5.52
N VAL A 30 27.88 17.69 6.66
CA VAL A 30 26.57 17.03 6.70
C VAL A 30 25.49 17.90 6.06
N LYS A 31 25.44 19.20 6.40
CA LYS A 31 24.47 20.15 5.83
C LYS A 31 24.64 20.29 4.32
N ASN A 32 25.87 20.49 3.86
CA ASN A 32 26.16 20.59 2.42
C ASN A 32 25.77 19.30 1.68
N ALA A 33 26.03 18.13 2.27
CA ALA A 33 25.61 16.86 1.68
C ALA A 33 24.08 16.75 1.59
N LEU A 34 23.32 17.20 2.60
CA LEU A 34 21.86 17.24 2.58
C LEU A 34 21.29 18.22 1.55
N GLU A 35 21.98 19.34 1.32
CA GLU A 35 21.61 20.35 0.32
C GLU A 35 21.78 19.82 -1.10
N LEU A 36 22.81 19.03 -1.36
CA LEU A 36 23.09 18.41 -2.66
C LEU A 36 22.13 17.26 -3.02
N LEU A 37 21.33 16.77 -2.07
CA LEU A 37 20.34 15.73 -2.35
C LEU A 37 19.24 16.25 -3.29
N PRO A 38 18.86 15.49 -4.32
CA PRO A 38 17.79 15.88 -5.26
C PRO A 38 16.50 16.20 -4.51
N SER A 39 15.88 17.35 -4.79
CA SER A 39 14.75 17.83 -3.98
C SER A 39 13.43 17.05 -4.17
N ASP A 40 13.40 16.17 -5.18
CA ASP A 40 12.21 15.64 -5.83
C ASP A 40 12.38 14.23 -6.39
N ASP A 41 13.47 13.53 -6.06
CA ASP A 41 13.78 12.19 -6.59
C ASP A 41 13.55 11.11 -5.53
N PHE A 42 12.32 10.58 -5.47
CA PHE A 42 11.94 9.54 -4.52
C PHE A 42 12.71 8.23 -4.72
N GLU A 43 13.00 7.87 -5.98
CA GLU A 43 13.73 6.65 -6.32
C GLU A 43 15.20 6.75 -5.87
N TYR A 44 15.80 7.93 -5.96
CA TYR A 44 17.12 8.20 -5.39
C TYR A 44 17.16 7.98 -3.88
N TYR A 45 16.18 8.47 -3.13
CA TYR A 45 16.13 8.27 -1.66
C TYR A 45 15.94 6.80 -1.28
N MET A 46 15.05 6.08 -1.98
CA MET A 46 14.83 4.65 -1.79
C MET A 46 16.10 3.86 -2.12
N GLY A 47 16.71 4.13 -3.28
CA GLY A 47 17.96 3.50 -3.69
C GLY A 47 19.09 3.77 -2.71
N MET A 48 19.25 5.00 -2.20
CA MET A 48 20.28 5.34 -1.22
C MET A 48 20.13 4.56 0.10
N LEU A 49 18.89 4.36 0.58
CA LEU A 49 18.61 3.71 1.86
C LEU A 49 18.58 2.17 1.77
N ASP A 50 18.03 1.62 0.68
CA ASP A 50 17.86 0.17 0.50
C ASP A 50 19.01 -0.52 -0.26
N ASN A 51 19.99 0.23 -0.79
CA ASN A 51 21.12 -0.38 -1.52
C ASN A 51 22.00 -1.23 -0.58
N PRO A 52 22.13 -2.55 -0.85
CA PRO A 52 22.88 -3.46 0.02
C PRO A 52 24.38 -3.51 -0.28
N HIS A 53 24.85 -2.93 -1.40
CA HIS A 53 26.17 -3.28 -1.96
C HIS A 53 27.02 -2.11 -2.47
N LYS A 54 26.51 -0.88 -2.63
CA LYS A 54 27.31 0.23 -3.17
C LYS A 54 27.05 1.56 -2.46
N TRP A 55 28.12 2.31 -2.23
CA TRP A 55 28.03 3.74 -1.92
C TRP A 55 27.86 4.50 -3.23
N TYR A 56 27.07 5.58 -3.21
CA TYR A 56 27.08 6.52 -4.32
C TYR A 56 28.45 7.23 -4.31
N GLU A 57 29.21 7.12 -5.40
CA GLU A 57 30.56 7.66 -5.55
C GLU A 57 30.56 9.17 -5.80
N ASP A 58 29.82 9.93 -4.99
CA ASP A 58 29.76 11.39 -5.05
C ASP A 58 30.53 12.06 -3.89
N GLY A 59 31.17 11.27 -3.03
CA GLY A 59 31.92 11.76 -1.87
C GLY A 59 31.06 12.31 -0.73
N THR A 60 29.73 12.26 -0.84
CA THR A 60 28.78 12.76 0.17
C THR A 60 28.13 11.65 0.99
N THR A 61 27.97 10.45 0.42
CA THR A 61 27.33 9.28 1.04
C THR A 61 27.82 8.99 2.47
N HIS A 62 29.13 9.01 2.69
CA HIS A 62 29.77 8.75 4.01
C HIS A 62 29.44 9.79 5.10
N LYS A 63 28.85 10.91 4.71
CA LYS A 63 28.38 11.97 5.62
C LYS A 63 26.96 11.69 6.11
N LEU A 64 26.15 11.04 5.27
CA LEU A 64 24.72 10.84 5.48
C LEU A 64 24.37 9.42 5.93
N VAL A 65 25.03 8.41 5.37
CA VAL A 65 24.79 7.01 5.68
C VAL A 65 26.08 6.27 6.02
N LYS A 66 25.93 5.17 6.75
CA LYS A 66 26.97 4.21 7.11
C LYS A 66 26.50 2.82 6.69
N LEU A 67 27.43 1.99 6.22
CA LEU A 67 27.18 0.57 6.06
C LEU A 67 27.19 -0.09 7.43
N VAL A 68 26.15 -0.88 7.71
CA VAL A 68 26.10 -1.76 8.86
C VAL A 68 25.85 -3.18 8.39
N ARG A 69 26.40 -4.15 9.13
CA ARG A 69 26.09 -5.56 8.93
C ARG A 69 24.92 -5.93 9.83
N CYS A 70 23.84 -6.41 9.24
CA CYS A 70 22.64 -6.84 9.95
C CYS A 70 22.45 -8.35 9.76
N LYS A 71 22.04 -9.05 10.81
CA LYS A 71 21.62 -10.45 10.70
C LYS A 71 20.14 -10.48 10.27
N ALA A 72 19.85 -11.05 9.11
CA ALA A 72 18.51 -11.24 8.58
C ALA A 72 18.38 -12.67 8.04
N ASN A 73 17.38 -13.43 8.50
CA ASN A 73 17.13 -14.81 8.08
C ASN A 73 18.37 -15.74 8.18
N ASP A 74 19.12 -15.65 9.28
CA ASP A 74 20.37 -16.38 9.52
C ASP A 74 21.54 -16.08 8.56
N GLU A 75 21.36 -15.13 7.64
CA GLU A 75 22.42 -14.57 6.82
C GLU A 75 22.82 -13.17 7.29
N PHE A 76 24.04 -12.76 6.95
CA PHE A 76 24.51 -11.41 7.23
C PHE A 76 24.43 -10.56 5.97
N GLU A 77 23.57 -9.55 6.01
CA GLU A 77 23.39 -8.58 4.93
C GLU A 77 24.04 -7.24 5.31
N CYS A 78 24.64 -6.57 4.33
CA CYS A 78 25.06 -5.18 4.47
C CYS A 78 23.87 -4.26 4.15
N ARG A 79 23.65 -3.24 4.99
CA ARG A 79 22.60 -2.24 4.76
C ARG A 79 23.11 -0.85 5.06
N ASN A 80 22.64 0.14 4.30
CA ASN A 80 22.85 1.54 4.62
C ASN A 80 21.95 1.95 5.80
N ARG A 81 22.55 2.69 6.75
CA ARG A 81 21.84 3.33 7.86
C ARG A 81 22.27 4.78 7.95
N VAL A 82 21.32 5.66 8.22
CA VAL A 82 21.62 7.07 8.49
C VAL A 82 22.62 7.24 9.63
N THR A 83 23.50 8.24 9.49
CA THR A 83 24.59 8.51 10.44
C THR A 83 24.09 9.13 11.74
N SER A 84 23.05 9.95 11.67
CA SER A 84 22.51 10.73 12.80
C SER A 84 20.98 10.86 12.77
N ILE A 85 20.41 11.33 13.87
CA ILE A 85 18.97 11.60 13.98
C ILE A 85 18.58 12.77 13.08
N TYR A 86 19.39 13.83 13.06
CA TYR A 86 19.19 14.99 12.20
C TYR A 86 19.15 14.63 10.71
N VAL A 87 20.12 13.82 10.26
CA VAL A 87 20.17 13.36 8.86
C VAL A 87 18.94 12.53 8.50
N ARG A 88 18.48 11.69 9.44
CA ARG A 88 17.27 10.90 9.26
C ARG A 88 16.06 11.79 9.03
N GLU A 89 15.86 12.78 9.88
CA GLU A 89 14.71 13.69 9.81
C GLU A 89 14.71 14.51 8.51
N GLU A 90 15.87 15.02 8.09
CA GLU A 90 15.98 15.78 6.84
C GLU A 90 15.78 14.91 5.58
N ILE A 91 16.31 13.69 5.56
CA ILE A 91 16.05 12.74 4.46
C ILE A 91 14.56 12.38 4.42
N TYR A 92 13.92 12.09 5.56
CA TYR A 92 12.48 11.82 5.60
C TYR A 92 11.65 13.01 5.14
N ARG A 93 12.00 14.23 5.57
CA ARG A 93 11.32 15.46 5.16
C ARG A 93 11.42 15.66 3.64
N LYS A 94 12.62 15.48 3.07
CA LYS A 94 12.83 15.59 1.61
C LYS A 94 12.17 14.46 0.84
N MET A 95 12.18 13.24 1.34
CA MET A 95 11.47 12.09 0.77
C MET A 95 9.95 12.30 0.78
N LEU A 96 9.40 12.90 1.84
CA LEU A 96 7.99 13.28 1.93
C LEU A 96 7.64 14.40 0.92
N VAL A 97 8.51 15.39 0.77
CA VAL A 97 8.31 16.45 -0.25
C VAL A 97 8.45 15.86 -1.65
N ALA A 98 9.41 14.96 -1.88
CA ALA A 98 9.61 14.27 -3.15
C ALA A 98 8.44 13.34 -3.49
N SER A 99 7.83 12.65 -2.52
CA SER A 99 6.64 11.84 -2.77
C SER A 99 5.42 12.70 -3.12
N ILE A 100 5.26 13.86 -2.47
CA ILE A 100 4.23 14.87 -2.79
C ILE A 100 4.48 15.53 -4.16
N LYS A 101 5.74 15.76 -4.53
CA LYS A 101 6.11 16.33 -5.83
C LYS A 101 6.01 15.31 -6.95
N ALA A 102 6.41 14.06 -6.73
CA ALA A 102 6.24 12.96 -7.67
C ALA A 102 4.76 12.69 -7.94
N SER A 103 3.89 12.79 -6.93
CA SER A 103 2.44 12.73 -7.12
C SER A 103 1.91 13.94 -7.91
N LYS A 104 2.37 15.17 -7.62
CA LYS A 104 1.99 16.38 -8.39
C LYS A 104 2.54 16.43 -9.81
N LEU A 105 3.77 15.99 -10.04
CA LEU A 105 4.39 15.91 -11.38
C LEU A 105 3.70 14.83 -12.20
N ARG A 106 3.36 13.67 -11.61
CA ARG A 106 2.50 12.67 -12.24
C ARG A 106 1.13 13.26 -12.57
N GLU A 107 0.47 13.95 -11.65
CA GLU A 107 -0.80 14.64 -11.93
C GLU A 107 -0.71 15.67 -13.08
N ILE A 108 0.43 16.35 -13.25
CA ILE A 108 0.63 17.34 -14.32
C ILE A 108 0.98 16.66 -15.65
N LEU A 109 1.88 15.68 -15.64
CA LEU A 109 2.46 15.03 -16.82
C LEU A 109 1.64 13.85 -17.35
N SER A 110 0.76 13.26 -16.53
CA SER A 110 -0.07 12.13 -16.94
C SER A 110 -1.11 12.54 -17.98
N GLY A 111 -1.31 11.68 -18.98
CA GLY A 111 -2.37 11.86 -19.97
C GLY A 111 -3.76 11.82 -19.32
N ALA A 112 -4.78 12.38 -19.98
CA ALA A 112 -6.16 12.38 -19.45
C ALA A 112 -6.66 10.97 -19.08
N GLN A 113 -6.27 9.95 -19.84
CA GLN A 113 -6.62 8.54 -19.56
C GLN A 113 -5.94 8.00 -18.29
N GLU A 114 -4.68 8.36 -18.04
CA GLU A 114 -3.94 7.98 -16.84
C GLU A 114 -4.52 8.67 -15.60
N LYS A 115 -4.82 9.97 -15.68
CA LYS A 115 -5.51 10.69 -14.59
C LYS A 115 -6.87 10.06 -14.26
N CYS A 116 -7.63 9.68 -15.29
CA CYS A 116 -8.90 8.98 -15.10
C CYS A 116 -8.72 7.58 -14.48
N ALA A 117 -7.62 6.88 -14.77
CA ALA A 117 -7.31 5.60 -14.16
C ALA A 117 -6.95 5.76 -12.67
N ASP A 118 -6.09 6.72 -12.33
CA ASP A 118 -5.69 7.03 -10.96
C ASP A 118 -6.89 7.47 -10.10
N LEU A 119 -7.73 8.37 -10.64
CA LEU A 119 -8.97 8.78 -9.98
C LEU A 119 -9.94 7.62 -9.80
N PHE A 120 -10.00 6.69 -10.76
CA PHE A 120 -10.86 5.52 -10.66
C PHE A 120 -10.39 4.55 -9.57
N GLU A 121 -9.08 4.32 -9.44
CA GLU A 121 -8.50 3.51 -8.36
C GLU A 121 -8.80 4.14 -6.99
N ILE A 122 -8.55 5.45 -6.84
CA ILE A 122 -8.83 6.19 -5.61
C ILE A 122 -10.32 6.12 -5.25
N ALA A 123 -11.20 6.39 -6.22
CA ALA A 123 -12.65 6.35 -6.00
C ALA A 123 -13.14 4.94 -5.68
N GLY A 124 -12.64 3.92 -6.39
CA GLY A 124 -12.98 2.52 -6.19
C GLY A 124 -12.61 2.01 -4.79
N LEU A 125 -11.45 2.42 -4.26
CA LEU A 125 -11.06 2.11 -2.87
C LEU A 125 -11.91 2.88 -1.86
N ARG A 126 -12.09 4.19 -2.05
CA ARG A 126 -12.84 5.05 -1.11
C ARG A 126 -14.32 4.72 -1.05
N ALA A 127 -14.88 4.11 -2.09
CA ALA A 127 -16.25 3.58 -2.10
C ALA A 127 -16.54 2.64 -0.91
N PHE A 128 -15.51 1.95 -0.38
CA PHE A 128 -15.67 1.05 0.76
C PHE A 128 -15.70 1.76 2.11
N LEU A 129 -15.34 3.04 2.18
CA LEU A 129 -15.43 3.87 3.39
C LEU A 129 -16.85 4.40 3.62
N ASP A 130 -17.70 4.37 2.59
CA ASP A 130 -19.09 4.83 2.68
C ASP A 130 -20.06 3.66 2.82
N LYS A 131 -20.86 3.69 3.88
CA LYS A 131 -21.81 2.61 4.21
C LYS A 131 -22.87 2.41 3.13
N THR A 132 -23.40 3.52 2.61
CA THR A 132 -24.46 3.48 1.58
C THR A 132 -23.94 2.85 0.30
N THR A 133 -22.74 3.25 -0.11
CA THR A 133 -22.05 2.72 -1.28
C THR A 133 -21.75 1.22 -1.10
N VAL A 134 -21.19 0.79 0.04
CA VAL A 134 -20.99 -0.64 0.33
C VAL A 134 -22.31 -1.42 0.28
N ASP A 135 -23.39 -0.88 0.86
CA ASP A 135 -24.71 -1.51 0.82
C ASP A 135 -25.29 -1.63 -0.60
N THR A 136 -24.90 -0.75 -1.51
CA THR A 136 -25.27 -0.83 -2.94
C THR A 136 -24.36 -1.84 -3.64
N LEU A 137 -23.04 -1.72 -3.54
CA LEU A 137 -22.08 -2.63 -4.16
C LEU A 137 -22.37 -4.10 -3.86
N VAL A 138 -22.68 -4.41 -2.60
CA VAL A 138 -22.97 -5.76 -2.13
C VAL A 138 -24.17 -6.40 -2.86
N ARG A 139 -25.17 -5.62 -3.28
CA ARG A 139 -26.32 -6.14 -4.05
C ARG A 139 -25.93 -6.52 -5.47
N HIS A 140 -24.88 -5.91 -6.01
CA HIS A 140 -24.41 -6.14 -7.36
C HIS A 140 -23.20 -7.09 -7.43
N LEU A 141 -22.67 -7.55 -6.29
CA LEU A 141 -21.58 -8.53 -6.26
C LEU A 141 -22.00 -9.84 -6.92
N LYS A 142 -21.27 -10.21 -7.97
CA LYS A 142 -21.41 -11.49 -8.67
C LYS A 142 -20.31 -12.44 -8.21
N TYR A 143 -20.72 -13.56 -7.62
CA TYR A 143 -19.78 -14.63 -7.27
C TYR A 143 -19.20 -15.28 -8.52
N LEU A 144 -17.89 -15.52 -8.52
CA LEU A 144 -17.14 -16.20 -9.58
C LEU A 144 -16.76 -17.61 -9.08
N PRO A 145 -17.65 -18.60 -9.24
CA PRO A 145 -17.49 -19.92 -8.63
C PRO A 145 -16.34 -20.70 -9.25
N ARG A 146 -15.74 -21.59 -8.45
CA ARG A 146 -14.98 -22.71 -8.99
C ARG A 146 -15.93 -23.67 -9.69
N ASN A 147 -15.44 -24.44 -10.66
CA ASN A 147 -16.26 -25.42 -11.39
C ASN A 147 -17.13 -26.25 -10.44
N LYS A 148 -18.46 -26.21 -10.64
CA LYS A 148 -19.49 -26.90 -9.84
C LYS A 148 -19.61 -26.44 -8.36
N GLU A 149 -18.96 -25.36 -7.97
CA GLU A 149 -19.08 -24.81 -6.62
C GLU A 149 -20.43 -24.10 -6.43
N ARG A 150 -21.04 -24.30 -5.26
CA ARG A 150 -22.27 -23.59 -4.89
C ARG A 150 -21.99 -22.08 -4.79
N LYS A 151 -22.95 -21.27 -5.23
CA LYS A 151 -22.88 -19.80 -5.05
C LYS A 151 -22.71 -19.47 -3.57
N ARG A 152 -21.74 -18.59 -3.27
CA ARG A 152 -21.46 -18.08 -1.92
C ARG A 152 -21.71 -16.58 -1.89
N GLN A 153 -22.23 -16.08 -0.77
CA GLN A 153 -22.34 -14.65 -0.50
C GLN A 153 -21.06 -14.13 0.15
N SER A 154 -20.64 -12.92 -0.23
CA SER A 154 -19.50 -12.24 0.39
C SER A 154 -19.75 -11.99 1.88
N VAL A 155 -18.69 -11.96 2.69
CA VAL A 155 -18.72 -11.48 4.08
C VAL A 155 -19.37 -10.09 4.18
N LEU A 156 -19.23 -9.26 3.14
CA LEU A 156 -19.85 -7.94 3.05
C LEU A 156 -21.38 -7.98 2.93
N SER A 157 -21.99 -9.15 2.76
CA SER A 157 -23.46 -9.32 2.83
C SER A 157 -23.97 -9.31 4.27
N GLN A 158 -23.08 -9.48 5.25
CA GLN A 158 -23.44 -9.54 6.66
C GLN A 158 -23.50 -8.13 7.26
N ARG A 159 -24.67 -7.49 7.25
CA ARG A 159 -24.82 -6.06 7.61
C ARG A 159 -24.21 -5.65 8.96
N GLY A 160 -24.20 -6.53 9.95
CA GLY A 160 -23.65 -6.30 11.28
C GLY A 160 -22.19 -6.73 11.48
N ALA A 161 -21.49 -7.16 10.42
CA ALA A 161 -20.09 -7.59 10.54
C ALA A 161 -19.18 -6.42 10.90
N ASN A 162 -18.34 -6.62 11.92
CA ASN A 162 -17.38 -5.61 12.37
C ASN A 162 -16.33 -5.37 11.28
N GLY A 163 -16.01 -4.11 11.02
CA GLY A 163 -15.09 -3.71 9.96
C GLY A 163 -15.60 -3.88 8.53
N ARG A 164 -16.88 -4.24 8.33
CA ARG A 164 -17.52 -4.33 7.00
C ARG A 164 -17.37 -3.04 6.18
N VAL A 165 -17.47 -1.90 6.86
CA VAL A 165 -17.21 -0.57 6.31
C VAL A 165 -16.03 -0.02 7.09
N PRO A 166 -14.82 0.02 6.50
CA PRO A 166 -13.66 0.58 7.19
C PRO A 166 -13.87 2.05 7.54
N THR A 167 -13.43 2.45 8.73
CA THR A 167 -13.53 3.84 9.21
C THR A 167 -12.20 4.56 9.15
N THR A 168 -11.12 3.85 8.88
CA THR A 168 -9.76 4.39 8.76
C THR A 168 -9.11 3.90 7.48
N LEU A 169 -8.38 4.81 6.81
CA LEU A 169 -7.49 4.48 5.70
C LEU A 169 -6.05 4.52 6.22
N PHE A 170 -5.27 3.49 5.90
CA PHE A 170 -3.86 3.41 6.24
C PHE A 170 -3.04 3.08 5.00
N GLU A 171 -2.15 3.99 4.65
CA GLU A 171 -1.20 3.80 3.56
C GLU A 171 0.08 3.16 4.11
N PHE A 172 0.64 2.18 3.38
CA PHE A 172 1.78 1.42 3.89
C PHE A 172 2.87 1.13 2.86
N ALA A 173 4.10 1.05 3.38
CA ALA A 173 5.29 0.57 2.71
C ALA A 173 6.09 -0.37 3.65
N SER A 174 7.04 -1.14 3.12
CA SER A 174 7.78 -2.18 3.86
C SER A 174 9.00 -1.68 4.63
N ASP A 175 9.31 -0.39 4.58
CA ASP A 175 10.47 0.26 5.19
C ASP A 175 10.28 0.58 6.69
N GLY A 176 9.04 0.49 7.19
CA GLY A 176 8.68 0.76 8.58
C GLY A 176 8.68 -0.46 9.53
N PRO A 177 8.54 -0.22 10.85
CA PRO A 177 8.34 -1.31 11.82
C PRO A 177 7.05 -2.07 11.53
N LYS A 178 7.07 -3.39 11.77
CA LYS A 178 5.88 -4.24 11.62
C LYS A 178 4.71 -3.75 12.47
N ARG A 179 3.51 -3.80 11.91
CA ARG A 179 2.28 -3.30 12.54
C ARG A 179 1.26 -4.41 12.77
N GLU A 180 0.34 -4.16 13.68
CA GLU A 180 -0.80 -5.06 13.87
C GLU A 180 -1.86 -4.80 12.81
N LEU A 181 -2.42 -5.88 12.29
CA LEU A 181 -3.52 -5.81 11.34
C LEU A 181 -4.83 -5.58 12.09
N LYS A 182 -5.52 -4.49 11.78
CA LYS A 182 -6.75 -4.05 12.45
C LYS A 182 -7.98 -4.30 11.60
N THR A 183 -9.03 -4.80 12.25
CA THR A 183 -10.37 -4.92 11.67
C THR A 183 -10.95 -3.53 11.41
N GLY A 184 -11.61 -3.35 10.26
CA GLY A 184 -12.20 -2.06 9.89
C GLY A 184 -11.20 -0.97 9.47
N CYS A 185 -9.97 -1.36 9.14
CA CYS A 185 -8.99 -0.47 8.52
C CYS A 185 -8.78 -0.86 7.06
N LEU A 186 -8.93 0.12 6.15
CA LEU A 186 -8.61 -0.01 4.73
C LEU A 186 -7.12 0.25 4.54
N TYR A 187 -6.40 -0.76 4.06
CA TYR A 187 -4.97 -0.72 3.82
C TYR A 187 -4.71 -0.50 2.32
N LYS A 188 -3.96 0.55 2.00
CA LYS A 188 -3.55 0.88 0.63
C LYS A 188 -2.02 0.82 0.51
N PRO A 189 -1.45 0.02 -0.39
CA PRO A 189 -0.02 0.02 -0.64
C PRO A 189 0.41 1.34 -1.31
N LEU A 190 1.56 1.88 -0.93
CA LEU A 190 2.15 3.08 -1.58
C LEU A 190 2.98 2.74 -2.82
N ILE A 191 3.27 1.47 -3.04
CA ILE A 191 4.07 1.01 -4.18
C ILE A 191 3.18 0.97 -5.44
N PRO A 192 3.58 1.64 -6.53
CA PRO A 192 2.88 1.52 -7.82
C PRO A 192 2.90 0.06 -8.31
N ASN A 193 1.79 -0.40 -8.91
CA ASN A 193 1.64 -1.78 -9.38
C ASN A 193 1.89 -2.82 -8.29
N PHE A 194 1.38 -2.57 -7.07
CA PHE A 194 1.50 -3.50 -5.96
C PHE A 194 1.01 -4.90 -6.35
N PRO A 195 1.72 -5.99 -5.97
CA PRO A 195 1.31 -7.33 -6.33
C PRO A 195 -0.12 -7.63 -5.87
N LEU A 196 -0.91 -8.21 -6.78
CA LEU A 196 -2.23 -8.81 -6.55
C LEU A 196 -3.41 -7.85 -6.32
N VAL A 197 -3.23 -6.73 -5.61
CA VAL A 197 -4.34 -5.90 -5.12
C VAL A 197 -3.99 -4.40 -5.08
N ASP A 198 -5.01 -3.57 -5.17
CA ASP A 198 -4.88 -2.10 -5.02
C ASP A 198 -5.20 -1.65 -3.57
N GLY A 199 -5.84 -2.52 -2.79
CA GLY A 199 -6.07 -2.32 -1.37
C GLY A 199 -6.78 -3.50 -0.74
N PHE A 200 -6.87 -3.53 0.59
CA PHE A 200 -7.58 -4.58 1.30
C PHE A 200 -8.00 -4.15 2.71
N PHE A 201 -8.92 -4.89 3.32
CA PHE A 201 -9.32 -4.68 4.71
C PHE A 201 -9.76 -5.98 5.37
N VAL A 202 -9.92 -5.94 6.70
CA VAL A 202 -10.34 -7.11 7.49
C VAL A 202 -11.75 -6.90 8.03
N VAL A 203 -12.57 -7.93 7.85
CA VAL A 203 -13.96 -7.99 8.31
C VAL A 203 -14.14 -9.16 9.27
N GLU A 204 -14.80 -8.89 10.39
CA GLU A 204 -15.21 -9.86 11.39
C GLU A 204 -16.72 -10.10 11.29
N GLY A 205 -17.09 -11.10 10.49
CA GLY A 205 -18.47 -11.57 10.38
C GLY A 205 -18.75 -12.77 11.29
N LYS A 206 -19.78 -13.54 10.93
CA LYS A 206 -20.04 -14.87 11.47
C LYS A 206 -18.96 -15.84 10.96
N GLY A 207 -18.14 -16.36 11.86
CA GLY A 207 -17.06 -17.30 11.56
C GLY A 207 -15.67 -16.67 11.64
N PRO A 208 -14.67 -17.24 10.93
CA PRO A 208 -13.33 -16.69 10.89
C PRO A 208 -13.29 -15.26 10.32
N LYS A 209 -12.31 -14.47 10.76
CA LYS A 209 -12.04 -13.16 10.13
C LYS A 209 -11.81 -13.35 8.63
N THR A 210 -12.30 -12.40 7.84
CA THR A 210 -12.17 -12.43 6.39
C THR A 210 -11.30 -11.26 5.93
N ILE A 211 -10.26 -11.55 5.17
CA ILE A 211 -9.48 -10.55 4.46
C ILE A 211 -10.16 -10.31 3.11
N VAL A 212 -10.62 -9.09 2.88
CA VAL A 212 -11.27 -8.65 1.64
C VAL A 212 -10.24 -7.87 0.83
N LEU A 213 -9.81 -8.47 -0.26
CA LEU A 213 -8.91 -7.92 -1.25
C LEU A 213 -9.69 -7.12 -2.29
N LEU A 214 -9.20 -5.95 -2.66
CA LEU A 214 -9.81 -5.08 -3.67
C LEU A 214 -8.85 -4.96 -4.85
N GLN A 215 -9.37 -5.24 -6.04
CA GLN A 215 -8.64 -5.04 -7.29
C GLN A 215 -9.49 -4.21 -8.25
N ILE A 216 -9.08 -2.97 -8.47
CA ILE A 216 -9.71 -2.01 -9.36
C ILE A 216 -9.13 -2.21 -10.75
N THR A 217 -9.99 -2.33 -11.76
CA THR A 217 -9.48 -2.57 -13.10
C THR A 217 -10.41 -2.21 -14.25
N LYS A 218 -9.83 -1.93 -15.41
CA LYS A 218 -10.53 -1.86 -16.70
C LYS A 218 -10.41 -3.13 -17.54
N ALA A 219 -9.55 -4.08 -17.17
CA ALA A 219 -9.32 -5.27 -17.99
C ALA A 219 -10.50 -6.24 -17.91
N LYS A 220 -10.69 -7.01 -19.00
CA LYS A 220 -11.71 -8.07 -19.09
C LYS A 220 -11.39 -9.32 -18.25
N GLU A 221 -10.12 -9.46 -17.85
CA GLU A 221 -9.58 -10.59 -17.08
C GLU A 221 -8.32 -10.17 -16.33
N HIS A 222 -8.08 -10.83 -15.19
CA HIS A 222 -6.96 -10.65 -14.27
C HIS A 222 -6.42 -12.00 -13.81
N HIS A 223 -5.98 -12.80 -14.77
CA HIS A 223 -5.23 -14.00 -14.43
C HIS A 223 -3.95 -13.59 -13.71
N THR A 224 -3.68 -14.23 -12.57
CA THR A 224 -2.49 -13.95 -11.79
C THR A 224 -1.45 -15.04 -12.00
N LYS A 225 -0.22 -14.76 -11.58
CA LYS A 225 0.86 -15.73 -11.55
C LYS A 225 1.11 -16.11 -10.11
N LYS A 226 1.55 -17.36 -9.92
CA LYS A 226 2.01 -17.84 -8.62
C LYS A 226 3.04 -16.89 -7.97
N THR A 227 3.95 -16.35 -8.77
CA THR A 227 4.99 -15.41 -8.30
C THR A 227 4.39 -14.15 -7.70
N THR A 228 3.34 -13.58 -8.31
CA THR A 228 2.63 -12.41 -7.81
C THR A 228 1.93 -12.67 -6.47
N VAL A 229 1.34 -13.86 -6.30
CA VAL A 229 0.75 -14.27 -5.02
C VAL A 229 1.83 -14.39 -3.94
N ARG A 230 3.00 -14.96 -4.27
CA ARG A 230 4.12 -15.05 -3.33
C ARG A 230 4.66 -13.68 -2.94
N GLU A 231 4.90 -12.81 -3.91
CA GLU A 231 5.38 -11.45 -3.69
C GLU A 231 4.44 -10.68 -2.76
N PHE A 232 3.12 -10.80 -2.96
CA PHE A 232 2.13 -10.28 -2.04
C PHE A 232 2.31 -10.83 -0.62
N ARG A 233 2.38 -12.16 -0.44
CA ARG A 233 2.53 -12.78 0.89
C ARG A 233 3.81 -12.36 1.60
N ASP A 234 4.93 -12.34 0.89
CA ASP A 234 6.24 -11.95 1.42
C ASP A 234 6.23 -10.48 1.84
N TYR A 235 5.64 -9.61 1.02
CA TYR A 235 5.50 -8.20 1.34
C TYR A 235 4.66 -7.99 2.59
N MET A 236 3.51 -8.65 2.67
CA MET A 236 2.63 -8.59 3.83
C MET A 236 3.31 -9.11 5.10
N GLY A 237 4.17 -10.12 4.98
CA GLY A 237 5.02 -10.62 6.05
C GLY A 237 6.08 -9.62 6.54
N LYS A 238 6.50 -8.67 5.71
CA LYS A 238 7.40 -7.56 6.08
C LYS A 238 6.65 -6.43 6.78
N VAL A 239 5.38 -6.20 6.45
CA VAL A 239 4.58 -5.07 6.98
C VAL A 239 3.81 -5.44 8.26
N PHE A 240 3.24 -6.65 8.33
CA PHE A 240 2.33 -7.03 9.41
C PHE A 240 2.93 -8.05 10.37
N LYS A 241 2.71 -7.81 11.67
CA LYS A 241 3.06 -8.76 12.73
C LYS A 241 2.20 -10.01 12.59
N SER A 242 2.79 -11.16 12.89
CA SER A 242 2.10 -12.45 12.93
C SER A 242 1.38 -12.84 11.62
N TRP A 243 1.83 -12.30 10.49
CA TRP A 243 1.19 -12.49 9.18
C TRP A 243 0.93 -13.96 8.85
N LYS A 244 1.93 -14.85 9.02
CA LYS A 244 1.77 -16.30 8.76
C LYS A 244 0.59 -16.92 9.51
N ARG A 245 0.34 -16.50 10.76
CA ARG A 245 -0.80 -16.98 11.57
C ARG A 245 -2.12 -16.40 11.06
N ILE A 246 -2.13 -15.11 10.72
CA ILE A 246 -3.31 -14.43 10.17
C ILE A 246 -3.71 -15.10 8.85
N GLU A 247 -2.75 -15.33 7.96
CA GLU A 247 -2.97 -15.88 6.64
C GLU A 247 -3.62 -17.27 6.69
N GLY A 248 -3.13 -18.14 7.57
CA GLY A 248 -3.66 -19.49 7.73
C GLY A 248 -5.04 -19.55 8.38
N SER A 249 -5.37 -18.61 9.26
CA SER A 249 -6.60 -18.62 10.07
C SER A 249 -7.76 -17.80 9.49
N CYS A 250 -7.49 -16.91 8.53
CA CYS A 250 -8.52 -16.10 7.89
C CYS A 250 -9.20 -16.81 6.71
N SER A 251 -10.45 -16.45 6.47
CA SER A 251 -11.08 -16.60 5.15
C SER A 251 -10.61 -15.48 4.22
N TRP A 252 -10.71 -15.70 2.92
CA TRP A 252 -10.20 -14.77 1.91
C TRP A 252 -11.24 -14.52 0.83
N GLU A 253 -11.43 -13.25 0.51
CA GLU A 253 -12.25 -12.80 -0.62
C GLU A 253 -11.44 -11.83 -1.46
N ILE A 254 -11.64 -11.84 -2.77
CA ILE A 254 -11.17 -10.79 -3.68
C ILE A 254 -12.34 -10.28 -4.51
N ILE A 255 -12.43 -8.96 -4.62
CA ILE A 255 -13.47 -8.25 -5.35
C ILE A 255 -12.81 -7.49 -6.49
N TYR A 256 -13.13 -7.89 -7.72
CA TYR A 256 -12.77 -7.15 -8.92
C TYR A 256 -13.79 -6.03 -9.14
N ILE A 257 -13.32 -4.79 -9.11
CA ILE A 257 -14.12 -3.57 -9.24
C ILE A 257 -13.84 -3.00 -10.63
N GLN A 258 -14.80 -3.13 -11.52
CA GLN A 258 -14.65 -2.75 -12.92
C GLN A 258 -15.31 -1.43 -13.25
N HIS A 259 -14.71 -0.68 -14.19
CA HIS A 259 -15.32 0.51 -14.75
C HIS A 259 -16.54 0.15 -15.61
N VAL A 260 -17.51 1.06 -15.77
CA VAL A 260 -18.72 0.82 -16.59
C VAL A 260 -18.39 0.42 -18.03
N ASP A 261 -17.34 1.01 -18.59
CA ASP A 261 -16.88 0.72 -19.96
C ASP A 261 -16.10 -0.60 -20.08
N SER A 262 -15.91 -1.33 -18.99
CA SER A 262 -15.18 -2.59 -19.00
C SER A 262 -16.07 -3.77 -19.36
N THR A 263 -15.53 -4.70 -20.15
CA THR A 263 -16.14 -6.02 -20.31
C THR A 263 -16.12 -6.75 -18.98
N ALA A 264 -17.31 -7.06 -18.44
CA ALA A 264 -17.45 -7.69 -17.14
C ALA A 264 -16.69 -9.03 -17.05
N ILE A 265 -15.94 -9.23 -15.96
CA ILE A 265 -15.32 -10.51 -15.63
C ILE A 265 -16.43 -11.51 -15.28
N LYS A 266 -16.61 -12.53 -16.10
CA LYS A 266 -17.69 -13.55 -15.93
C LYS A 266 -17.20 -14.87 -15.36
N LYS A 267 -15.89 -15.08 -15.31
CA LYS A 267 -15.25 -16.35 -14.91
C LYS A 267 -14.26 -16.13 -13.79
N ARG A 268 -14.06 -17.17 -12.98
CA ARG A 268 -13.01 -17.21 -11.96
C ARG A 268 -11.66 -16.97 -12.62
N GLN A 269 -10.86 -16.08 -12.01
CA GLN A 269 -9.52 -15.78 -12.45
C GLN A 269 -8.56 -16.88 -12.03
N GLN A 270 -7.76 -17.33 -12.98
CA GLN A 270 -6.82 -18.42 -12.79
C GLN A 270 -5.51 -17.89 -12.21
N CYS A 271 -4.82 -18.76 -11.48
CA CYS A 271 -3.43 -18.55 -11.10
C CYS A 271 -2.58 -19.60 -11.82
N ALA A 272 -1.78 -19.15 -12.78
CA ALA A 272 -0.97 -20.06 -13.60
C ALA A 272 0.25 -20.59 -12.82
N SER A 273 0.56 -21.88 -13.02
CA SER A 273 1.81 -22.52 -12.61
C SER A 273 2.62 -22.92 -13.84
N SER A 274 3.94 -22.70 -13.83
CA SER A 274 4.81 -23.11 -14.94
C SER A 274 5.18 -24.60 -14.91
N ARG A 275 4.95 -25.33 -13.80
CA ARG A 275 5.16 -26.77 -13.66
C ARG A 275 4.26 -27.36 -12.56
N ASP A 276 3.95 -28.66 -12.67
CA ASP A 276 3.24 -29.46 -11.68
C ASP A 276 3.92 -29.34 -10.31
N ALA A 277 3.26 -28.64 -9.39
CA ALA A 277 3.69 -28.52 -8.01
C ALA A 277 2.54 -28.97 -7.12
N ALA A 278 2.45 -30.29 -6.89
CA ALA A 278 1.73 -30.79 -5.74
C ALA A 278 2.28 -30.09 -4.48
N ASN A 279 1.40 -29.66 -3.57
CA ASN A 279 1.71 -28.95 -2.32
C ASN A 279 2.22 -27.50 -2.44
N ASP A 280 1.88 -26.82 -3.53
CA ASP A 280 2.19 -25.41 -3.70
C ASP A 280 1.30 -24.50 -2.83
N THR A 281 1.86 -23.95 -1.74
CA THR A 281 1.11 -23.09 -0.81
C THR A 281 0.63 -21.77 -1.43
N ASP A 282 1.31 -21.25 -2.46
CA ASP A 282 0.90 -20.01 -3.15
C ASP A 282 -0.35 -20.26 -3.99
N LEU A 283 -0.38 -21.37 -4.74
CA LEU A 283 -1.55 -21.80 -5.50
C LEU A 283 -2.70 -22.19 -4.56
N ALA A 284 -2.39 -22.88 -3.46
CA ALA A 284 -3.39 -23.27 -2.47
C ALA A 284 -4.04 -22.05 -1.81
N LEU A 285 -3.27 -20.97 -1.55
CA LEU A 285 -3.85 -19.72 -1.08
C LEU A 285 -4.83 -19.17 -2.11
N TRP A 286 -4.40 -18.99 -3.37
CA TRP A 286 -5.26 -18.46 -4.44
C TRP A 286 -6.53 -19.29 -4.64
N ASP A 287 -6.42 -20.61 -4.61
CA ASP A 287 -7.54 -21.54 -4.77
C ASP A 287 -8.57 -21.37 -3.64
N ARG A 288 -8.13 -21.04 -2.42
CA ARG A 288 -8.99 -20.76 -1.26
C ARG A 288 -9.66 -19.38 -1.30
N ILE A 289 -9.23 -18.46 -2.16
CA ILE A 289 -9.83 -17.11 -2.26
C ILE A 289 -11.17 -17.20 -2.98
N HIS A 290 -12.24 -16.77 -2.33
CA HIS A 290 -13.53 -16.58 -2.96
C HIS A 290 -13.52 -15.31 -3.82
N GLN A 291 -13.93 -15.43 -5.07
CA GLN A 291 -13.79 -14.35 -6.04
C GLN A 291 -15.16 -13.73 -6.35
N TYR A 292 -15.22 -12.41 -6.38
CA TYR A 292 -16.42 -11.65 -6.69
C TYR A 292 -16.09 -10.57 -7.72
N GLN A 293 -17.11 -10.16 -8.47
CA GLN A 293 -17.02 -9.09 -9.45
C GLN A 293 -18.15 -8.09 -9.23
N VAL A 294 -17.85 -6.82 -9.43
CA VAL A 294 -18.83 -5.74 -9.56
C VAL A 294 -18.38 -4.77 -10.64
N THR A 295 -19.32 -4.29 -11.45
CA THR A 295 -19.10 -3.20 -12.40
C THR A 295 -19.72 -1.95 -11.83
N LEU A 296 -18.94 -0.88 -11.63
CA LEU A 296 -19.44 0.42 -11.21
C LEU A 296 -20.11 1.09 -12.42
N ASN A 297 -21.45 1.11 -12.43
CA ASN A 297 -22.24 1.76 -13.47
C ASN A 297 -23.00 2.99 -12.92
N SER A 298 -23.66 3.72 -13.81
CA SER A 298 -24.47 4.90 -13.47
C SER A 298 -25.54 4.61 -12.44
N ASP A 299 -26.12 3.41 -12.44
CA ASP A 299 -27.19 3.03 -11.51
C ASP A 299 -26.66 2.89 -10.08
N ILE A 300 -25.49 2.26 -9.91
CA ILE A 300 -24.81 2.16 -8.62
C ILE A 300 -24.41 3.56 -8.11
N ALA A 301 -23.95 4.44 -8.99
CA ALA A 301 -23.61 5.82 -8.65
C ALA A 301 -24.87 6.64 -8.26
N ALA A 302 -25.97 6.50 -9.00
CA ALA A 302 -27.23 7.19 -8.72
C ALA A 302 -27.91 6.69 -7.44
N GLU A 303 -27.83 5.38 -7.15
CA GLU A 303 -28.31 4.80 -5.88
C GLU A 303 -27.53 5.31 -4.67
N ALA A 304 -26.22 5.55 -4.82
CA ALA A 304 -25.41 6.16 -3.76
C ALA A 304 -25.81 7.62 -3.52
N ILE A 305 -26.04 8.40 -4.59
CA ILE A 305 -26.42 9.82 -4.51
C ILE A 305 -27.82 10.02 -3.94
N SER A 306 -28.81 9.24 -4.41
CA SER A 306 -30.21 9.35 -3.96
C SER A 306 -30.40 8.99 -2.48
N ARG A 307 -29.52 8.14 -1.93
CA ARG A 307 -29.55 7.75 -0.51
C ARG A 307 -28.67 8.64 0.37
N GLY A 308 -27.70 9.36 -0.20
CA GLY A 308 -26.88 10.36 0.49
C GLY A 308 -27.53 11.75 0.59
N THR A 309 -28.53 12.06 -0.23
CA THR A 309 -29.21 13.38 -0.28
C THR A 309 -30.43 13.51 0.64
N GLY A 310 -30.38 12.87 1.81
CA GLY A 310 -31.29 13.16 2.92
C GLY A 310 -30.87 14.39 3.74
N LEU A 311 -30.58 15.53 3.09
CA LEU A 311 -30.59 16.91 3.62
C LEU A 311 -29.71 17.81 2.74
N LEU A 312 -30.36 18.53 1.82
CA LEU A 312 -30.21 19.96 1.57
C LEU A 312 -31.23 20.30 0.46
N LYS A 313 -32.50 20.42 0.85
CA LYS A 313 -33.42 21.25 0.08
C LYS A 313 -32.94 22.69 0.27
N VAL A 314 -32.11 23.17 -0.66
CA VAL A 314 -31.94 24.61 -0.82
C VAL A 314 -33.24 25.10 -1.43
N GLN A 315 -34.07 25.76 -0.63
CA GLN A 315 -35.14 26.59 -1.16
C GLN A 315 -34.50 27.64 -2.06
N ALA A 316 -34.85 27.62 -3.35
CA ALA A 316 -34.60 28.74 -4.22
C ALA A 316 -35.45 29.90 -3.70
N ALA A 317 -34.81 30.95 -3.20
CA ALA A 317 -35.47 32.23 -2.98
C ALA A 317 -35.83 32.77 -4.37
N SER A 318 -37.13 32.82 -4.62
CA SER A 318 -37.71 33.58 -5.72
C SER A 318 -37.90 35.02 -5.27
N ASP A 319 -37.58 35.92 -6.20
CA ASP A 319 -38.07 37.29 -6.39
C ASP A 319 -37.50 38.41 -5.50
N ARG A 320 -36.56 39.16 -6.08
CA ARG A 320 -36.78 40.56 -6.49
C ARG A 320 -36.07 40.86 -7.80
#